data_AF-A0A6B2H5I8-F1
#
_entry.id   AF-A0A6B2H5I8-F1
#
_cell.length_a   1.000
_cell.length_b   1.000
_cell.length_c   1.000
_cell.angle_alpha   90.00
_cell.angle_beta   90.00
_cell.angle_gamma   90.00
#
_symmetry.space_group_name_H-M   'P 1'
#
loop_
_entity.id
_entity.type
_entity.pdbx_description
1 polymer ?
#
loop_
_entity_poly.entity_id
_entity_poly.type
_entity_poly.pdbx_seq_one_letter_code
_entity_poly.pdbx_strand_id
1 'polypeptide(L)' 'MENNTSQTTLVSLMHNPSQLADILKDPSRHGLDFYNGLSTKEKQYILFAAAAGLIGYAIYLGKQNV' A
#
# COMPACT_ATOMS: atom_id res chain seq x y z
N MET A 1 7.56 -29.80 0.49
CA MET A 1 8.23 -28.50 0.57
C MET A 1 7.27 -27.56 1.28
N GLU A 2 7.42 -27.39 2.59
CA GLU A 2 6.67 -26.40 3.37
C GLU A 2 7.19 -25.02 2.99
N ASN A 3 6.47 -24.37 2.07
CA ASN A 3 6.77 -23.00 1.71
C ASN A 3 6.18 -22.06 2.77
N ASN A 4 6.86 -21.97 3.90
CA ASN A 4 6.66 -20.89 4.88
C ASN A 4 7.28 -19.59 4.33
N THR A 5 6.85 -19.14 3.15
CA THR A 5 7.03 -17.74 2.77
C THR A 5 6.22 -16.96 3.79
N SER A 6 6.85 -16.24 4.71
CA SER A 6 6.17 -15.27 5.55
C SER A 6 5.37 -14.35 4.62
N GLN A 7 4.06 -14.58 4.54
CA GLN A 7 3.18 -13.85 3.63
C GLN A 7 3.07 -12.44 4.18
N THR A 8 3.94 -11.55 3.71
CA THR A 8 3.80 -10.12 3.92
C THR A 8 2.48 -9.73 3.30
N THR A 9 1.53 -9.35 4.16
CA THR A 9 0.17 -9.01 3.77
C THR A 9 -0.14 -7.59 4.18
N LEU A 10 -1.16 -6.99 3.57
CA LEU A 10 -1.67 -5.70 4.03
C LEU A 10 -2.15 -5.76 5.49
N VAL A 11 -2.63 -6.93 5.91
CA VAL A 11 -3.06 -7.21 7.29
C VAL A 11 -1.88 -7.24 8.26
N SER A 12 -0.72 -7.80 7.88
CA SER A 12 0.46 -7.78 8.75
C SER A 12 0.98 -6.35 8.99
N LEU A 13 0.78 -5.45 8.02
CA LEU A 13 1.14 -4.05 8.14
C LEU A 13 0.24 -3.30 9.15
N MET A 14 -1.06 -3.62 9.19
CA MET A 14 -1.98 -3.08 10.20
C MET A 14 -1.69 -3.59 11.61
N HIS A 15 -1.23 -4.83 11.75
CA HIS A 15 -0.86 -5.40 13.04
C HIS A 15 0.51 -4.92 13.55
N ASN A 16 1.41 -4.50 12.66
CA ASN A 16 2.76 -4.04 13.00
C ASN A 16 2.99 -2.61 12.51
N PRO A 17 2.49 -1.59 13.24
CA PRO A 17 2.60 -0.19 12.84
C PRO A 17 4.05 0.32 12.76
N SER A 18 5.00 -0.38 13.39
CA SER A 18 6.44 -0.11 13.25
C SER A 18 6.94 -0.31 11.82
N GLN A 19 6.46 -1.34 11.10
CA GLN A 19 6.80 -1.52 9.68
C GLN A 19 6.28 -0.36 8.82
N LEU A 20 5.13 0.20 9.20
CA LEU A 20 4.58 1.38 8.55
C LEU A 20 5.51 2.60 8.73
N ALA A 21 6.10 2.76 9.92
CA ALA A 21 7.05 3.83 10.20
C ALA A 21 8.34 3.69 9.37
N ASP A 22 8.83 2.46 9.19
CA ASP A 22 10.00 2.20 8.34
C ASP A 22 9.70 2.47 6.85
N ILE A 23 8.51 2.08 6.36
CA ILE A 23 8.05 2.41 5.01
C ILE A 23 7.91 3.92 4.82
N LEU A 24 7.38 4.65 5.80
CA LEU A 24 7.25 6.11 5.71
C LEU A 24 8.59 6.83 5.75
N LYS A 25 9.57 6.28 6.49
CA LYS A 25 10.91 6.86 6.63
C LYS A 25 11.75 6.67 5.37
N ASP A 26 11.66 5.51 4.71
CA ASP A 26 12.31 5.24 3.43
C ASP A 26 11.37 4.44 2.50
N PRO A 27 10.46 5.16 1.81
CA PRO A 27 9.46 4.54 0.94
C PRO A 27 10.08 3.93 -0.31
N SER A 28 11.22 4.46 -0.77
CA SER A 28 11.95 3.94 -1.91
C SER A 28 12.43 2.51 -1.69
N ARG A 29 12.90 2.20 -0.48
CA ARG A 29 13.47 0.89 -0.18
C ARG A 29 12.46 -0.02 0.50
N HIS A 30 11.97 0.38 1.67
CA HIS A 30 11.07 -0.46 2.47
C HIS A 30 9.67 -0.56 1.85
N GLY A 31 9.21 0.51 1.18
CA GLY A 31 7.92 0.48 0.48
C GLY A 31 7.93 -0.41 -0.75
N LEU A 32 9.01 -0.39 -1.56
CA LEU A 32 9.15 -1.29 -2.70
C LEU A 32 9.31 -2.74 -2.27
N ASP A 33 10.10 -3.02 -1.23
CA ASP A 33 10.27 -4.39 -0.71
C ASP A 33 8.95 -4.94 -0.15
N PHE A 34 8.19 -4.11 0.58
CA PHE A 34 6.85 -4.46 1.05
C PHE A 34 5.91 -4.74 -0.11
N TYR A 35 5.82 -3.81 -1.07
CA TYR A 35 4.96 -3.98 -2.25
C TYR A 35 5.34 -5.22 -3.04
N ASN A 36 6.63 -5.49 -3.25
CA ASN A 36 7.11 -6.66 -3.97
C ASN A 36 6.75 -7.97 -3.25
N GLY A 37 6.78 -7.97 -1.91
CA GLY A 37 6.39 -9.10 -1.06
C GLY A 37 4.89 -9.39 -1.03
N LEU A 38 4.03 -8.46 -1.45
CA LEU A 38 2.59 -8.67 -1.52
C LEU A 38 2.19 -9.67 -2.62
N SER A 39 1.11 -10.39 -2.36
CA SER A 39 0.45 -11.22 -3.37
C SER A 39 -0.10 -10.37 -4.52
N THR A 40 -0.29 -10.96 -5.71
CA THR A 40 -0.84 -10.25 -6.88
C THR A 40 -2.20 -9.59 -6.59
N LYS A 41 -3.03 -10.23 -5.75
CA LYS A 41 -4.33 -9.68 -5.34
C LYS A 41 -4.17 -8.42 -4.48
N GLU A 42 -3.26 -8.44 -3.53
CA GLU A 42 -2.99 -7.28 -2.66
C GLU A 42 -2.37 -6.11 -3.41
N LYS A 43 -1.49 -6.39 -4.36
CA LYS A 43 -0.97 -5.37 -5.30
C LYS A 43 -2.11 -4.69 -6.07
N GLN A 44 -3.07 -5.47 -6.56
CA GLN A 44 -4.27 -4.93 -7.23
C GLN A 44 -5.09 -4.04 -6.30
N TYR A 45 -5.30 -4.42 -5.04
CA TYR A 45 -6.01 -3.58 -4.07
C TYR A 45 -5.33 -2.24 -3.87
N ILE A 46 -3.99 -2.20 -3.73
CA ILE A 46 -3.23 -0.94 -3.64
C ILE A 46 -3.46 -0.09 -4.90
N LEU A 47 -3.38 -0.69 -6.09
CA LEU A 47 -3.56 0.03 -7.35
C LEU A 47 -4.97 0.64 -7.46
N PHE A 48 -6.01 -0.12 -7.11
CA PHE A 48 -7.39 0.38 -7.10
C PHE A 48 -7.60 1.46 -6.04
N ALA A 49 -7.02 1.31 -4.85
CA ALA A 49 -7.08 2.32 -3.79
C ALA A 49 -6.39 3.63 -4.23
N ALA A 50 -5.23 3.55 -4.88
CA ALA A 50 -4.54 4.70 -5.43
C ALA A 50 -5.38 5.39 -6.52
N ALA A 51 -5.98 4.62 -7.44
CA ALA A 51 -6.85 5.17 -8.48
C ALA A 51 -8.09 5.85 -7.89
N ALA A 52 -8.77 5.21 -6.93
CA ALA A 52 -9.92 5.80 -6.24
C ALA A 52 -9.54 7.07 -5.46
N GLY A 53 -8.38 7.08 -4.82
CA GLY A 53 -7.83 8.26 -4.13
C GLY A 53 -7.57 9.42 -5.09
N LEU A 54 -6.97 9.16 -6.26
CA LEU A 54 -6.74 10.16 -7.29
C LEU A 54 -8.05 10.71 -7.86
N ILE A 55 -9.03 9.85 -8.16
CA ILE A 55 -10.36 10.28 -8.63
C ILE A 55 -11.05 11.13 -7.56
N GLY A 56 -11.05 10.66 -6.32
CA GLY A 56 -11.65 11.40 -5.19
C GLY A 56 -11.00 12.76 -4.98
N TYR A 57 -9.67 12.83 -5.05
CA TYR A 57 -8.94 14.10 -4.95
C TYR A 57 -9.20 15.03 -6.14
N ALA A 58 -9.29 14.50 -7.35
CA ALA A 58 -9.65 15.28 -8.54
C ALA A 58 -11.06 15.89 -8.42
N ILE A 59 -12.03 15.11 -7.93
CA ILE A 59 -13.40 15.61 -7.65
C ILE A 59 -13.37 16.67 -6.54
N TYR A 60 -12.59 16.46 -5.48
CA TYR A 60 -12.45 17.40 -4.37
C TYR A 60 -11.87 18.75 -4.83
N LEU A 61 -10.78 18.73 -5.60
CA LEU A 61 -10.20 19.93 -6.20
C LEU A 61 -11.16 20.61 -7.19
N GLY A 62 -11.90 19.83 -7.98
CA GLY A 62 -12.96 20.35 -8.84
C GLY A 62 -14.05 21.10 -8.06
N LYS A 63 -14.42 20.61 -6.88
CA LYS A 63 -15.37 21.27 -5.98
C LYS A 63 -14.83 22.52 -5.27
N GLN A 64 -13.52 22.60 -5.02
CA GLN A 64 -12.91 23.78 -4.38
C GLN A 64 -12.69 24.94 -5.36
N ASN A 65 -12.63 24.68 -6.66
CA ASN A 65 -12.44 25.68 -7.70
C ASN A 65 -13.75 26.19 -8.33
N VAL A 66 -14.91 25.85 -7.75
CA VAL A 66 -16.25 26.35 -8.12
C VAL A 66 -16.79 27.28 -7.05
#